data_AF-A0A2V8DV48-F1
#
_entry.id   AF-A0A2V8DV48-F1
#
_cell.length_a   1.000
_cell.length_b   1.000
_cell.length_c   1.000
_cell.angle_alpha   90.00
_cell.angle_beta   90.00
_cell.angle_gamma   90.00
#
_symmetry.space_group_name_H-M   'P 1'
#
loop_
_entity.id
_entity.type
_entity.pdbx_description
1 polymer ?
#
loop_
_entity_poly.entity_id
_entity_poly.type
_entity_poly.pdbx_seq_one_letter_code
_entity_poly.pdbx_strand_id
1 'polypeptide(L)'
;MIYGFAVYGTALANEFGRYPGVFRPMDEINTKIAFMIVGTLVAMFAVAFIYAKGYEGGSGIQEGLRFGALIGLFAVGYIAVGNYVVMNIGRRLAVSMAVAGFVEWVVVGMALGVMYKPAGKTPSGR
;
A
#
# COMPACT_ATOMS: atom_id res chain seq x y z
N MET A 1 -6.07 5.58 1.70
CA MET A 1 -7.54 5.80 1.66
C MET A 1 -7.98 6.38 0.31
N ILE A 2 -7.62 7.63 -0.03
CA ILE A 2 -8.04 8.24 -1.33
C ILE A 2 -7.52 7.45 -2.53
N TYR A 3 -6.22 7.12 -2.55
CA TYR A 3 -5.62 6.31 -3.61
C TYR A 3 -6.31 4.96 -3.75
N GLY A 4 -6.44 4.21 -2.64
CA GLY A 4 -7.10 2.90 -2.64
C GLY A 4 -8.53 2.96 -3.17
N PHE A 5 -9.31 3.99 -2.81
CA PHE A 5 -10.65 4.18 -3.37
C PHE A 5 -10.62 4.47 -4.88
N ALA A 6 -9.75 5.39 -5.32
CA ALA A 6 -9.64 5.77 -6.72
C ALA A 6 -9.10 4.63 -7.62
N VAL A 7 -8.29 3.73 -7.09
CA VAL A 7 -7.72 2.65 -7.89
C VAL A 7 -8.58 1.39 -7.81
N TYR A 8 -8.89 0.92 -6.60
CA TYR A 8 -9.62 -0.34 -6.44
C TYR A 8 -11.14 -0.16 -6.53
N GLY A 9 -11.66 0.96 -6.02
CA GLY A 9 -13.10 1.24 -6.00
C GLY A 9 -13.65 1.74 -7.33
N THR A 10 -12.81 2.31 -8.22
CA THR A 10 -13.26 2.80 -9.54
C THR A 10 -12.48 2.16 -10.69
N ALA A 11 -11.16 2.37 -10.78
CA ALA A 11 -10.38 1.94 -11.94
C ALA A 11 -10.36 0.41 -12.15
N LEU A 12 -10.27 -0.37 -11.06
CA LEU A 12 -10.27 -1.84 -11.11
C LEU A 12 -11.65 -2.46 -10.85
N ALA A 13 -12.68 -1.67 -10.52
CA ALA A 13 -14.00 -2.19 -10.16
C ALA A 13 -14.60 -3.09 -11.25
N ASN A 14 -14.48 -2.68 -12.52
CA ASN A 14 -14.94 -3.48 -13.66
C ASN A 14 -14.15 -4.78 -13.83
N GLU A 15 -12.87 -4.81 -13.46
CA GLU A 15 -12.05 -6.01 -13.56
C GLU A 15 -12.40 -7.00 -12.44
N PHE A 16 -12.69 -6.51 -11.23
CA PHE A 16 -13.20 -7.33 -10.13
C PHE A 16 -14.55 -7.97 -10.48
N GLY A 17 -15.44 -7.23 -11.15
CA GLY A 17 -16.76 -7.72 -11.59
C GLY A 17 -16.71 -8.90 -12.56
N ARG A 18 -15.55 -9.19 -13.17
CA ARG A 18 -15.35 -10.37 -14.03
C ARG A 18 -15.19 -11.68 -13.25
N TYR A 19 -15.08 -11.62 -11.91
CA TYR A 19 -14.85 -12.78 -11.05
C TYR A 19 -15.91 -12.89 -9.95
N PRO A 20 -17.20 -13.12 -10.29
CA PRO A 20 -18.33 -13.06 -9.37
C PRO A 20 -18.33 -14.14 -8.26
N GLY A 21 -17.50 -15.18 -8.39
CA GLY A 21 -17.33 -16.23 -7.37
C GLY A 21 -16.04 -16.10 -6.55
N VAL A 22 -15.18 -15.11 -6.84
CA VAL A 22 -13.90 -14.92 -6.14
C VAL A 22 -14.00 -13.82 -5.10
N PHE A 23 -14.66 -12.71 -5.45
CA PHE A 23 -14.81 -11.56 -4.56
C PHE A 23 -16.17 -11.56 -3.88
N ARG A 24 -16.21 -11.03 -2.66
CA ARG A 24 -17.48 -10.84 -1.94
C ARG A 24 -18.39 -9.85 -2.71
N PRO A 25 -19.71 -10.03 -2.67
CA PRO A 25 -20.67 -9.05 -3.17
C PRO A 25 -20.45 -7.66 -2.55
N MET A 26 -20.80 -6.59 -3.27
CA MET A 26 -20.51 -5.21 -2.83
C MET A 26 -21.32 -4.79 -1.59
N ASP A 27 -22.56 -5.22 -1.48
CA ASP A 27 -23.39 -5.09 -0.27
C ASP A 27 -22.71 -5.74 0.94
N GLU A 28 -22.15 -6.93 0.75
CA GLU A 28 -21.37 -7.63 1.77
C GLU A 28 -20.03 -6.96 2.10
N ILE A 29 -19.39 -6.29 1.14
CA ILE A 29 -18.18 -5.50 1.38
C ILE A 29 -18.52 -4.24 2.19
N ASN A 30 -19.60 -3.54 1.83
CA ASN A 30 -20.01 -2.30 2.46
C ASN A 30 -20.29 -2.45 3.96
N THR A 31 -20.90 -3.57 4.36
CA THR A 31 -21.10 -3.90 5.78
C THR A 31 -19.79 -4.11 6.56
N LYS A 32 -18.68 -4.39 5.86
CA LYS A 32 -17.36 -4.69 6.44
C LYS A 32 -16.34 -3.57 6.25
N ILE A 33 -16.68 -2.46 5.59
CA ILE A 33 -15.76 -1.33 5.32
C ILE A 33 -15.16 -0.76 6.60
N ALA A 34 -15.91 -0.72 7.70
CA ALA A 34 -15.39 -0.23 8.98
C ALA A 34 -14.17 -1.04 9.45
N PHE A 35 -14.19 -2.37 9.30
CA PHE A 35 -13.04 -3.22 9.63
C PHE A 35 -11.84 -2.93 8.73
N MET A 36 -12.07 -2.66 7.44
CA MET A 36 -11.01 -2.26 6.52
C MET A 36 -10.37 -0.94 6.95
N ILE A 37 -11.18 0.05 7.35
CA ILE A 37 -10.67 1.36 7.81
C ILE A 37 -9.83 1.17 9.08
N VAL A 38 -10.36 0.50 10.10
CA VAL A 38 -9.64 0.27 11.37
C VAL A 38 -8.36 -0.51 11.14
N GLY A 39 -8.42 -1.61 10.36
CA GLY A 39 -7.23 -2.40 10.01
C GLY A 39 -6.19 -1.58 9.25
N THR A 40 -6.61 -0.71 8.34
CA THR A 40 -5.70 0.18 7.61
C THR A 40 -5.04 1.18 8.54
N LEU A 41 -5.78 1.77 9.50
CA LEU A 41 -5.20 2.69 10.48
C LEU A 41 -4.13 2.00 11.34
N VAL A 42 -4.40 0.79 11.82
CA VAL A 42 -3.41 -0.01 12.57
C VAL A 42 -2.18 -0.30 11.71
N ALA A 43 -2.38 -0.69 10.45
CA ALA A 43 -1.28 -0.92 9.51
C ALA A 43 -0.46 0.36 9.26
N MET A 44 -1.12 1.53 9.16
CA MET A 44 -0.43 2.82 8.99
C MET A 44 0.49 3.14 10.18
N PHE A 45 0.05 2.87 11.42
CA PHE A 45 0.92 3.03 12.59
C PHE A 45 2.13 2.10 12.54
N ALA A 46 1.91 0.82 12.19
CA ALA A 46 3.00 -0.14 12.07
C ALA A 46 4.01 0.27 10.99
N VAL A 47 3.54 0.67 9.81
CA VAL A 47 4.39 1.11 8.69
C VAL A 47 5.17 2.37 9.06
N ALA A 48 4.54 3.35 9.71
CA ALA A 48 5.23 4.55 10.17
C ALA A 48 6.32 4.23 11.20
N PHE A 49 6.08 3.28 12.10
CA PHE A 49 7.07 2.80 13.06
C PHE A 49 8.25 2.10 12.36
N ILE A 50 7.97 1.22 11.40
CA ILE A 50 9.02 0.54 10.61
C ILE A 50 9.84 1.57 9.82
N TYR A 51 9.19 2.54 9.19
CA TYR A 51 9.87 3.65 8.50
C TYR A 51 10.82 4.40 9.43
N ALA A 52 10.34 4.80 10.62
CA ALA A 52 11.16 5.53 11.59
C ALA A 52 12.39 4.72 12.05
N LYS A 53 12.26 3.39 12.18
CA LYS A 53 13.37 2.50 12.55
C LYS A 53 14.35 2.24 11.40
N GLY A 54 13.87 2.28 10.16
CA GLY A 54 14.68 2.08 8.96
C GLY A 54 15.24 3.37 8.33
N TYR A 55 14.98 4.54 8.95
CA TYR A 55 15.41 5.83 8.44
C TYR A 55 16.92 6.04 8.69
N GLU A 56 17.70 6.19 7.61
CA GLU A 56 19.17 6.26 7.69
C GLU A 56 19.70 7.69 7.85
N GLY A 57 18.84 8.71 7.78
CA GLY A 57 19.23 10.12 7.93
C GLY A 57 19.41 10.89 6.62
N GLY A 58 19.04 10.30 5.47
CA GLY A 58 19.05 10.97 4.18
C GLY A 58 17.90 11.95 3.97
N SER A 59 17.79 12.46 2.74
CA SER A 59 16.64 13.29 2.32
C SER A 59 15.34 12.54 2.56
N GLY A 60 14.37 13.18 3.26
CA GLY A 60 13.09 12.56 3.61
C GLY A 60 12.37 11.96 2.41
N ILE A 61 12.36 12.65 1.26
CA ILE A 61 11.74 12.14 0.02
C ILE A 61 12.47 10.90 -0.51
N GLN A 62 13.81 10.90 -0.49
CA GLN A 62 14.62 9.78 -0.99
C GLN A 62 14.47 8.54 -0.11
N GLU A 63 14.49 8.72 1.21
CA GLU A 63 14.24 7.66 2.20
C GLU A 63 12.82 7.13 2.08
N GLY A 64 11.85 8.03 1.92
CA GLY A 64 10.45 7.70 1.64
C GLY A 64 10.28 6.86 0.39
N LEU A 65 10.91 7.24 -0.72
CA LEU A 65 10.89 6.50 -1.97
C LEU A 65 11.54 5.12 -1.83
N ARG A 66 12.73 5.03 -1.20
CA ARG A 66 13.43 3.76 -0.96
C ARG A 66 12.55 2.80 -0.15
N PHE A 67 12.03 3.28 0.98
CA PHE A 67 11.19 2.49 1.86
C PHE A 67 9.89 2.07 1.17
N GLY A 68 9.20 3.01 0.51
CA GLY A 68 7.97 2.74 -0.21
C GLY A 68 8.15 1.71 -1.33
N ALA A 69 9.27 1.77 -2.07
CA ALA A 69 9.59 0.79 -3.10
C ALA A 69 9.85 -0.61 -2.51
N LEU A 70 10.51 -0.71 -1.36
CA LEU A 70 10.75 -2.00 -0.69
C LEU A 70 9.44 -2.64 -0.19
N ILE A 71 8.58 -1.86 0.46
CA ILE A 71 7.26 -2.35 0.90
C ILE A 71 6.38 -2.68 -0.31
N GLY A 72 6.44 -1.87 -1.37
CA GLY A 72 5.74 -2.13 -2.63
C GLY A 72 6.18 -3.44 -3.25
N LEU A 73 7.49 -3.72 -3.30
CA LEU A 73 8.02 -4.99 -3.81
C LEU A 73 7.57 -6.17 -2.96
N PHE A 74 7.61 -6.03 -1.63
CA PHE A 74 7.06 -7.03 -0.70
C PHE A 74 5.58 -7.28 -0.97
N ALA A 75 4.77 -6.23 -1.15
CA ALA A 75 3.34 -6.34 -1.43
C ALA A 75 3.07 -7.02 -2.79
N VAL A 76 3.88 -6.75 -3.82
CA VAL A 76 3.79 -7.45 -5.10
C VAL A 76 3.99 -8.95 -4.92
N GLY A 77 5.07 -9.36 -4.25
CA GLY A 77 5.40 -10.77 -4.07
C GLY A 77 4.43 -11.49 -3.13
N TYR A 78 4.13 -10.92 -1.98
CA TYR A 78 3.32 -11.59 -0.96
C TYR A 78 1.81 -11.48 -1.26
N ILE A 79 1.33 -10.30 -1.65
CA ILE A 79 -0.10 -10.05 -1.83
C ILE A 79 -0.53 -10.36 -3.27
N ALA A 80 0.07 -9.71 -4.27
CA ALA A 80 -0.43 -9.83 -5.64
C ALA A 80 -0.15 -11.21 -6.25
N VAL A 81 1.10 -11.70 -6.13
CA VAL A 81 1.44 -13.06 -6.61
C VAL A 81 0.76 -14.12 -5.74
N GLY A 82 0.70 -13.94 -4.41
CA GLY A 82 -0.04 -14.84 -3.52
C GLY A 82 -1.51 -14.98 -3.93
N ASN A 83 -2.20 -13.86 -4.19
CA ASN A 83 -3.57 -13.86 -4.66
C ASN A 83 -3.72 -14.51 -6.05
N TYR A 84 -2.77 -14.31 -6.97
CA TYR A 84 -2.80 -14.97 -8.28
C TYR A 84 -2.67 -16.49 -8.18
N VAL A 85 -1.91 -16.99 -7.20
CA VAL A 85 -1.72 -18.43 -6.98
C VAL A 85 -2.92 -19.05 -6.25
N VAL A 86 -3.47 -18.36 -5.25
CA VAL A 86 -4.53 -18.90 -4.38
C VAL A 86 -5.93 -18.68 -4.95
N MET A 87 -6.17 -17.53 -5.60
CA MET A 87 -7.48 -17.17 -6.14
C MET A 87 -7.54 -17.47 -7.63
N ASN A 88 -8.72 -17.86 -8.11
CA ASN A 88 -8.96 -18.06 -9.53
C ASN A 88 -9.14 -16.72 -10.27
N ILE A 89 -8.06 -15.93 -10.31
CA ILE A 89 -8.00 -14.62 -10.97
C ILE A 89 -7.11 -14.69 -12.21
N GLY A 90 -7.50 -13.97 -13.26
CA GLY A 90 -6.70 -13.87 -14.48
C GLY A 90 -5.44 -13.02 -14.30
N ARG A 91 -4.45 -13.26 -15.16
CA ARG A 91 -3.16 -12.55 -15.17
C ARG A 91 -3.32 -11.04 -15.22
N ARG A 92 -4.31 -10.54 -15.98
CA ARG A 92 -4.57 -9.10 -16.10
C ARG A 92 -4.91 -8.48 -14.75
N LEU A 93 -5.79 -9.09 -13.96
CA LEU A 93 -6.15 -8.58 -12.65
C LEU A 93 -4.98 -8.65 -11.67
N ALA A 94 -4.24 -9.77 -11.68
CA ALA A 94 -3.05 -9.92 -10.85
C ALA A 94 -1.98 -8.84 -11.13
N VAL A 95 -1.69 -8.58 -12.41
CA VAL A 95 -0.74 -7.52 -12.82
C VAL A 95 -1.27 -6.14 -12.43
N SER A 96 -2.55 -5.86 -12.64
CA SER A 96 -3.16 -4.59 -12.23
C SER A 96 -3.05 -4.38 -10.72
N MET A 97 -3.32 -5.40 -9.90
CA MET A 97 -3.18 -5.35 -8.44
C MET A 97 -1.72 -5.16 -8.01
N ALA A 98 -0.78 -5.82 -8.70
CA ALA A 98 0.65 -5.66 -8.43
C ALA A 98 1.13 -4.23 -8.70
N VAL A 99 0.80 -3.67 -9.87
CA VAL A 99 1.16 -2.29 -10.23
C VAL A 99 0.47 -1.28 -9.30
N ALA A 100 -0.83 -1.46 -9.06
CA ALA A 100 -1.60 -0.60 -8.18
C ALA A 100 -1.01 -0.57 -6.76
N GLY A 101 -0.72 -1.74 -6.19
CA GLY A 101 -0.14 -1.87 -4.85
C GLY A 101 1.27 -1.32 -4.78
N PHE A 102 2.11 -1.58 -5.78
CA PHE A 102 3.47 -1.03 -5.82
C PHE A 102 3.47 0.50 -5.81
N VAL A 103 2.67 1.11 -6.69
CA VAL A 103 2.55 2.56 -6.78
C VAL A 103 1.95 3.14 -5.49
N GLU A 104 0.96 2.46 -4.88
CA GLU A 104 0.40 2.88 -3.59
C GLU A 104 1.47 2.98 -2.52
N TRP A 105 2.29 1.94 -2.36
CA TRP A 105 3.32 1.90 -1.33
C TRP A 105 4.45 2.90 -1.58
N VAL A 106 4.79 3.17 -2.84
CA VAL A 106 5.71 4.25 -3.19
C VAL A 106 5.16 5.62 -2.78
N VAL A 107 3.89 5.90 -3.07
CA VAL A 107 3.24 7.16 -2.68
C VAL A 107 3.15 7.28 -1.15
N VAL A 108 2.79 6.21 -0.46
CA VAL A 108 2.75 6.17 1.02
C VAL A 108 4.14 6.42 1.61
N GLY A 109 5.17 5.78 1.06
CA GLY A 109 6.55 5.97 1.50
C GLY A 109 7.02 7.41 1.32
N MET A 110 6.77 8.02 0.15
CA MET A 110 7.09 9.44 -0.08
C MET A 110 6.33 10.36 0.89
N ALA A 111 5.05 10.09 1.14
CA ALA A 111 4.26 10.87 2.10
C ALA A 111 4.84 10.77 3.53
N LEU A 112 5.24 9.57 3.97
CA LEU A 112 5.95 9.39 5.25
C LEU A 112 7.26 10.16 5.27
N GLY A 113 8.02 10.10 4.18
CA GLY A 113 9.29 10.80 4.05
C GLY A 113 9.20 12.33 4.14
N VAL A 114 8.13 12.91 3.60
CA VAL A 114 7.86 14.36 3.70
C VAL A 114 7.40 14.74 5.11
N MET A 115 6.60 13.90 5.76
CA MET A 115 6.03 14.19 7.08
C MET A 115 7.01 13.90 8.22
N TYR A 116 7.93 12.96 8.03
CA TYR A 116 8.83 12.51 9.08
C TYR A 116 9.90 13.57 9.37
N LYS A 117 9.90 14.07 10.60
CA LYS A 117 10.92 14.97 11.14
C LYS A 117 11.70 14.23 12.22
N PRO A 118 12.97 13.85 11.98
CA PRO A 118 13.76 13.16 12.99
C PRO A 118 14.01 14.07 14.19
N ALA A 119 13.63 13.62 15.38
CA ALA A 119 13.93 14.33 16.62
C ALA A 119 15.44 14.19 16.92
N GLY A 120 16.19 15.29 16.82
CA GLY A 120 17.53 15.38 17.43
C GLY A 120 18.75 14.99 16.57
N LYS A 121 18.76 15.27 15.26
CA LYS A 121 20.04 15.49 14.57
C LYS A 121 20.25 16.98 14.40
N THR A 122 20.86 17.61 15.42
CA THR A 122 21.51 18.92 15.29
C THR A 122 22.32 18.92 13.99
N PRO A 123 22.25 19.97 13.15
CA PRO A 123 23.15 20.07 12.01
C PRO A 123 24.58 20.10 12.55
N SER A 124 25.27 18.96 12.48
CA SER A 124 26.70 18.87 12.66
C SER A 124 27.30 19.64 11.49
N GLY A 125 27.54 20.94 11.72
CA GLY A 125 28.22 21.79 10.77
C GLY A 125 29.55 21.17 10.36
N ARG A 126 29.72 21.01 9.05
CA ARG A 126 31.01 20.98 8.37
C ARG A 126 30.84 21.77 7.08
#